data_AF-A0A5B2WRM9-F1
#
_entry.id   AF-A0A5B2WRM9-F1
#
_cell.length_a   1.000
_cell.length_b   1.000
_cell.length_c   1.000
_cell.angle_alpha   90.00
_cell.angle_beta   90.00
_cell.angle_gamma   90.00
#
_symmetry.space_group_name_H-M   'P 1'
#
loop_
_entity.id
_entity.type
_entity.pdbx_description
1 polymer ?
#
loop_
_entity_poly.entity_id
_entity_poly.type
_entity_poly.pdbx_seq_one_letter_code
_entity_poly.pdbx_strand_id
1 'polypeptide(L)'
;MSPPWISRTSARCGRLRPGSGRLFTSTRACPRCLAESGGIWQLWWRLGIAAACIRHQMLLVDDCPTCALPLRRGHTNRGGDVPRRRTANPLLCGNSGPGVAEPDESGQCACRMDTVDTPAASAELVAVQRTVLAVALGASSSVVGATVTPWEWFHGLRFVAALHRMFAPVDFVRECEGMPPCAVEAFTETARRRSTRQALCSGMPPSAAHAAADLLLATPVLAAADPSECAELLLPVAQAEAELLATHVDRRDRMWTVDRPESLDRVWRAIRRSRHRGFDPAVRRVPRSRAAAELQVRHIPQLVDAADCVELVGPVVGVTEQTVRRMLSAACARLLGARSWQQATQWLEMPGHDGTVHQRASLILSQVTETALWDAATTVMGRLVERGQIDYQARRTALADLVEVPYELLAQIGVRHGMWTSPRQCRHAAAWIWAEITSGDLRDAPTYRCPAESHGDERTRASAARRRFLTRLTPGAARELRDYGIEVLVGKGVR
;
A
#
# COMPACT_ATOMS: atom_id res chain seq x y z
N MET A 1 -5.13 -62.04 15.53
CA MET A 1 -5.51 -61.09 14.47
C MET A 1 -5.34 -59.70 15.04
N SER A 2 -4.32 -58.97 14.58
CA SER A 2 -3.92 -57.63 15.05
C SER A 2 -3.83 -56.70 13.84
N PRO A 3 -4.09 -55.38 13.96
CA PRO A 3 -4.15 -54.49 12.81
C PRO A 3 -2.76 -54.15 12.25
N PRO A 4 -2.64 -53.89 10.93
CA PRO A 4 -1.38 -53.74 10.23
C PRO A 4 -0.96 -52.26 10.14
N TRP A 5 -0.22 -51.75 11.12
CA TRP A 5 0.47 -50.45 10.96
C TRP A 5 1.80 -50.32 11.71
N ILE A 6 2.32 -51.40 12.30
CA ILE A 6 3.69 -51.40 12.84
C ILE A 6 4.63 -51.93 11.77
N SER A 7 4.85 -51.14 10.72
CA SER A 7 6.04 -51.28 9.87
C SER A 7 7.09 -50.30 10.38
N ARG A 8 8.18 -50.84 10.94
CA ARG A 8 9.40 -50.13 11.27
C ARG A 8 10.01 -49.52 9.99
N THR A 9 9.61 -48.30 9.64
CA THR A 9 10.39 -47.46 8.73
C THR A 9 11.29 -46.59 9.58
N SER A 10 12.60 -46.81 9.43
CA SER A 10 13.63 -45.90 9.88
C SER A 10 13.36 -44.52 9.30
N ALA A 11 12.78 -43.65 10.12
CA ALA A 11 12.73 -42.22 9.84
C ALA A 11 14.18 -41.74 9.83
N ARG A 12 14.79 -41.69 8.63
CA ARG A 12 15.99 -40.90 8.41
C ARG A 12 15.65 -39.50 8.91
N CYS A 13 16.29 -39.10 10.02
CA CYS A 13 16.37 -37.72 10.44
C CYS A 13 16.82 -36.87 9.25
N GLY A 14 15.86 -36.31 8.53
CA GLY A 14 16.12 -35.21 7.63
C GLY A 14 16.73 -34.10 8.46
N ARG A 15 17.95 -33.70 8.13
CA ARG A 15 18.66 -32.60 8.78
C ARG A 15 17.74 -31.37 8.77
N LEU A 16 17.14 -31.09 9.92
CA LEU A 16 16.46 -29.83 10.16
C LEU A 16 17.48 -28.71 9.94
N ARG A 17 17.15 -27.77 9.04
CA ARG A 17 18.01 -26.61 8.75
C ARG A 17 18.36 -25.87 10.05
N PRO A 18 19.60 -25.36 10.20
CA PRO A 18 20.00 -24.56 11.35
C PRO A 18 19.15 -23.29 11.39
N GLY A 19 18.27 -23.19 12.39
CA GLY A 19 17.29 -22.10 12.54
C GLY A 19 15.93 -22.54 13.09
N SER A 20 15.58 -23.82 12.96
CA SER A 20 14.33 -24.43 13.47
C SER A 20 14.35 -24.76 14.98
N GLY A 21 15.52 -24.66 15.62
CA GLY A 21 15.75 -25.06 17.01
C GLY A 21 15.17 -24.14 18.07
N ARG A 22 14.14 -23.32 17.78
CA ARG A 22 13.41 -22.51 18.78
C ARG A 22 11.94 -22.88 18.94
N LEU A 23 11.40 -23.78 18.11
CA LEU A 23 9.97 -24.13 18.15
C LEU A 23 9.52 -24.78 19.48
N PHE A 24 10.47 -25.30 20.27
CA PHE A 24 10.18 -26.00 21.53
C PHE A 24 11.15 -25.68 22.68
N THR A 25 11.97 -24.63 22.56
CA THR A 25 13.11 -24.41 23.49
C THR A 25 12.88 -23.38 24.59
N SER A 26 11.75 -22.67 24.55
CA SER A 26 11.27 -21.83 25.64
C SER A 26 9.78 -22.02 25.81
N THR A 27 9.31 -21.90 27.04
CA THR A 27 7.89 -21.97 27.40
C THR A 27 7.56 -20.73 28.21
N ARG A 28 6.30 -20.34 28.18
CA ARG A 28 5.83 -19.19 28.95
C ARG A 28 5.00 -19.64 30.13
N ALA A 29 4.75 -18.77 31.10
CA ALA A 29 3.93 -19.11 32.25
C ALA A 29 3.13 -17.92 32.76
N CYS A 30 1.96 -18.22 33.30
CA CYS A 30 1.24 -17.29 34.15
C CYS A 30 1.55 -17.64 35.62
N PRO A 31 2.17 -16.71 36.38
CA PRO A 31 2.47 -16.90 37.80
C PRO A 31 1.24 -17.32 38.62
N ARG A 32 0.10 -16.67 38.39
CA ARG A 32 -1.15 -16.97 39.10
C ARG A 32 -1.72 -18.35 38.75
N CYS A 33 -1.68 -18.77 37.49
CA CYS A 33 -2.06 -20.15 37.13
C CYS A 33 -1.15 -21.18 37.79
N LEU A 34 0.16 -20.91 37.90
CA LEU A 34 1.08 -21.81 38.59
C LEU A 34 0.75 -21.89 40.08
N ALA A 35 0.49 -20.75 40.74
CA ALA A 35 0.07 -20.69 42.14
C ALA A 35 -1.21 -21.53 42.39
N GLU A 36 -2.24 -21.35 41.57
CA GLU A 36 -3.53 -22.02 41.72
C GLU A 36 -3.47 -23.53 41.45
N SER A 37 -2.61 -23.96 40.54
CA SER A 37 -2.53 -25.36 40.10
C SER A 37 -1.45 -26.18 40.81
N GLY A 38 -0.69 -25.57 41.72
CA GLY A 38 0.47 -26.22 42.34
C GLY A 38 1.62 -26.47 41.36
N GLY A 39 1.73 -25.63 40.31
CA GLY A 39 2.83 -25.66 39.35
C GLY A 39 2.54 -26.44 38.05
N ILE A 40 1.28 -26.66 37.69
CA ILE A 40 0.95 -27.32 36.42
C ILE A 40 1.16 -26.36 35.25
N TRP A 41 2.06 -26.73 34.34
CA TRP A 41 2.35 -25.98 33.12
C TRP A 41 1.34 -26.29 32.03
N GLN A 42 0.75 -25.26 31.45
CA GLN A 42 -0.23 -25.43 30.37
C GLN A 42 0.47 -25.71 29.04
N LEU A 43 -0.03 -26.69 28.28
CA LEU A 43 0.56 -27.09 27.00
C LEU A 43 0.60 -25.94 25.99
N TRP A 44 -0.46 -25.13 25.94
CA TRP A 44 -0.57 -24.02 24.98
C TRP A 44 0.44 -22.90 25.25
N TRP A 45 1.05 -22.82 26.44
CA TRP A 45 2.14 -21.87 26.71
C TRP A 45 3.43 -22.15 25.92
N ARG A 46 3.51 -23.31 25.26
CA ARG A 46 4.58 -23.61 24.31
C ARG A 46 4.33 -23.04 22.91
N LEU A 47 3.13 -22.52 22.64
CA LEU A 47 2.89 -21.77 21.41
C LEU A 47 3.66 -20.45 21.50
N GLY A 48 4.46 -20.12 20.50
CA GLY A 48 5.31 -18.93 20.55
C GLY A 48 4.54 -17.63 20.40
N ILE A 49 3.26 -17.73 20.06
CA ILE A 49 2.32 -16.61 20.08
C ILE A 49 1.62 -16.44 21.43
N ALA A 50 1.87 -17.29 22.44
CA ALA A 50 1.23 -17.19 23.74
C ALA A 50 1.69 -15.92 24.48
N ALA A 51 0.95 -14.84 24.41
CA ALA A 51 1.35 -13.54 24.94
C ALA A 51 0.76 -13.27 26.32
N ALA A 52 -0.52 -13.60 26.51
CA ALA A 52 -1.28 -13.24 27.71
C ALA A 52 -2.03 -14.43 28.31
N CYS A 53 -2.23 -14.42 29.63
CA CYS A 53 -3.14 -15.34 30.30
C CYS A 53 -4.59 -14.86 30.12
N ILE A 54 -5.45 -15.67 29.52
CA ILE A 54 -6.87 -15.31 29.31
C ILE A 54 -7.71 -15.36 30.59
N ARG A 55 -7.23 -16.07 31.63
CA ARG A 55 -7.88 -16.22 32.94
C ARG A 55 -7.52 -15.09 33.89
N HIS A 56 -6.23 -14.77 33.98
CA HIS A 56 -5.71 -13.76 34.91
C HIS A 56 -5.39 -12.41 34.26
N GLN A 57 -5.60 -12.29 32.94
CA GLN A 57 -5.45 -11.05 32.17
C GLN A 57 -4.11 -10.35 32.40
N MET A 58 -3.04 -11.12 32.35
CA MET A 58 -1.66 -10.64 32.56
C MET A 58 -0.75 -11.17 31.45
N LEU A 59 0.31 -10.43 31.13
CA LEU A 59 1.34 -10.93 30.22
C LEU A 59 2.03 -12.16 30.81
N LEU A 60 2.32 -13.13 29.96
CA LEU A 60 3.03 -14.34 30.38
C LEU A 60 4.51 -14.04 30.60
N VAL A 61 5.09 -14.66 31.62
CA VAL A 61 6.54 -14.67 31.86
C VAL A 61 7.18 -15.64 30.88
N ASP A 62 8.27 -15.24 30.27
CA ASP A 62 9.07 -16.02 29.32
C ASP A 62 10.54 -16.14 29.74
N ASP A 63 11.06 -15.16 30.46
CA ASP A 63 12.37 -15.17 31.12
C ASP A 63 12.24 -15.10 32.64
N CYS A 64 13.11 -15.80 33.36
CA CYS A 64 13.14 -15.70 34.82
C CYS A 64 13.73 -14.36 35.27
N PRO A 65 13.06 -13.58 36.15
CA PRO A 65 13.55 -12.26 36.55
C PRO A 65 14.85 -12.31 37.37
N THR A 66 15.14 -13.44 38.03
CA THR A 66 16.37 -13.61 38.83
C THR A 66 17.57 -14.02 37.96
N CYS A 67 17.40 -15.04 37.10
CA CYS A 67 18.52 -15.55 36.31
C CYS A 67 18.59 -15.02 34.87
N ALA A 68 17.60 -14.24 34.41
CA ALA A 68 17.47 -13.70 33.05
C ALA A 68 17.55 -14.74 31.93
N LEU A 69 17.34 -16.02 32.24
CA LEU A 69 17.32 -17.11 31.28
C LEU A 69 15.87 -17.48 30.92
N PRO A 70 15.62 -17.89 29.66
CA PRO A 70 14.32 -18.39 29.25
C PRO A 70 13.82 -19.52 30.15
N LEU A 71 12.53 -19.52 30.45
CA LEU A 71 11.96 -20.54 31.31
C LEU A 71 12.11 -21.92 30.67
N ARG A 72 12.57 -22.87 31.50
CA ARG A 72 12.86 -24.27 31.12
C ARG A 72 13.81 -24.40 29.92
N ARG A 73 14.82 -23.52 29.83
CA ARG A 73 15.94 -23.61 28.87
C ARG A 73 16.64 -24.99 28.90
N GLY A 74 16.63 -25.66 30.06
CA GLY A 74 17.27 -26.95 30.24
C GLY A 74 16.48 -28.08 29.59
N HIS A 75 17.05 -28.69 28.55
CA HIS A 75 17.10 -30.12 28.14
C HIS A 75 17.75 -30.26 26.73
N THR A 76 18.01 -29.15 26.03
CA THR A 76 18.47 -29.14 24.63
C THR A 76 19.97 -29.37 24.41
N ASN A 77 20.77 -29.44 25.48
CA ASN A 77 22.24 -29.47 25.36
C ASN A 77 22.95 -30.58 26.15
N ARG A 78 22.24 -31.63 26.58
CA ARG A 78 22.88 -32.80 27.19
C ARG A 78 22.64 -34.04 26.34
N GLY A 79 23.62 -34.40 25.52
CA GLY A 79 23.81 -35.78 25.02
C GLY A 79 24.32 -36.72 26.12
N GLY A 80 24.00 -36.43 27.39
CA GLY A 80 24.40 -37.19 28.55
C GLY A 80 23.19 -37.40 29.44
N ASP A 81 23.13 -38.58 30.04
CA ASP A 81 22.04 -39.16 30.82
C ASP A 81 21.05 -38.17 31.45
N VAL A 82 19.75 -38.50 31.29
CA VAL A 82 18.63 -37.92 32.03
C VAL A 82 19.08 -37.60 33.46
N PRO A 83 19.01 -36.34 33.93
CA PRO A 83 19.46 -36.01 35.27
C PRO A 83 18.73 -36.89 36.29
N ARG A 84 19.42 -37.87 36.87
CA ARG A 84 18.89 -38.81 37.87
C ARG A 84 18.57 -38.15 39.23
N ARG A 85 18.51 -36.82 39.33
CA ARG A 85 18.34 -36.14 40.61
C ARG A 85 17.25 -35.06 40.60
N ARG A 86 16.27 -35.37 41.46
CA ARG A 86 15.32 -34.53 42.18
C ARG A 86 14.15 -34.00 41.35
N THR A 87 12.95 -34.38 41.80
CA THR A 87 11.67 -33.72 41.55
C THR A 87 11.85 -32.21 41.69
N ALA A 88 12.03 -31.53 40.57
CA ALA A 88 12.08 -30.07 40.55
C ALA A 88 10.72 -29.59 41.05
N ASN A 89 10.69 -28.83 42.15
CA ASN A 89 9.48 -28.16 42.57
C ASN A 89 8.96 -27.36 41.36
N PRO A 90 7.75 -27.66 40.85
CA PRO A 90 7.29 -27.12 39.58
C PRO A 90 7.03 -25.61 39.62
N LEU A 91 6.99 -25.03 40.82
CA LEU A 91 6.91 -23.59 41.08
C LEU A 91 8.27 -22.89 41.00
N LEU A 92 9.39 -23.60 40.96
CA LEU A 92 10.72 -23.01 40.82
C LEU A 92 11.16 -22.93 39.36
N CYS A 93 11.97 -21.92 39.05
CA CYS A 93 12.57 -21.74 37.73
C CYS A 93 13.36 -23.00 37.29
N GLY A 94 14.28 -23.49 38.12
CA GLY A 94 15.03 -24.72 37.88
C GLY A 94 16.02 -24.65 36.71
N ASN A 95 16.31 -23.45 36.17
CA ASN A 95 17.38 -23.26 35.20
C ASN A 95 18.73 -23.54 35.88
N SER A 96 19.65 -24.23 35.19
CA SER A 96 20.96 -24.61 35.72
C SER A 96 22.06 -24.43 34.66
N GLY A 97 23.31 -24.33 35.11
CA GLY A 97 24.50 -24.25 34.25
C GLY A 97 25.18 -22.87 34.23
N PRO A 98 26.20 -22.68 33.36
CA PRO A 98 27.18 -21.58 33.43
C PRO A 98 26.66 -20.18 33.05
N GLY A 99 25.35 -19.93 33.13
CA GLY A 99 24.73 -18.63 32.88
C GLY A 99 23.61 -18.28 33.85
N VAL A 100 23.54 -18.97 34.99
CA VAL A 100 22.61 -18.62 36.07
C VAL A 100 23.29 -17.58 36.95
N ALA A 101 22.72 -16.37 37.03
CA ALA A 101 23.29 -15.26 37.80
C ALA A 101 23.34 -15.55 39.32
N GLU A 102 22.33 -16.26 39.84
CA GLU A 102 22.19 -16.56 41.27
C GLU A 102 21.70 -18.01 41.46
N PRO A 103 22.60 -19.01 41.40
CA PRO A 103 22.26 -20.39 41.66
C PRO A 103 22.14 -20.67 43.17
N ASP A 104 21.26 -21.60 43.53
CA ASP A 104 21.19 -22.20 44.85
C ASP A 104 22.38 -23.13 45.12
N GLU A 105 22.42 -23.73 46.31
CA GLU A 105 23.44 -24.71 46.72
C GLU A 105 23.55 -25.91 45.76
N SER A 106 22.53 -26.17 44.94
CA SER A 106 22.47 -27.24 43.95
C SER A 106 22.85 -26.77 42.53
N GLY A 107 23.26 -25.51 42.34
CA GLY A 107 23.62 -24.95 41.05
C GLY A 107 22.42 -24.56 40.17
N GLN A 108 21.23 -24.39 40.75
CA GLN A 108 19.97 -24.11 40.05
C GLN A 108 19.35 -22.78 40.48
N CYS A 109 18.63 -22.11 39.57
CA CYS A 109 17.85 -20.93 39.94
C CYS A 109 16.64 -21.32 40.79
N ALA A 110 16.59 -20.81 42.03
CA ALA A 110 15.52 -21.03 42.99
C ALA A 110 14.41 -19.96 42.95
N CYS A 111 14.36 -19.12 41.90
CA CYS A 111 13.30 -18.14 41.72
C CYS A 111 11.93 -18.83 41.70
N ARG A 112 11.01 -18.35 42.56
CA ARG A 112 9.61 -18.79 42.59
C ARG A 112 8.84 -18.13 41.46
N MET A 113 8.37 -18.95 40.53
CA MET A 113 7.65 -18.48 39.34
C MET A 113 6.22 -18.06 39.62
N ASP A 114 5.65 -18.50 40.74
CA ASP A 114 4.29 -18.16 41.16
C ASP A 114 4.18 -16.83 41.89
N THR A 115 5.32 -16.24 42.28
CA THR A 115 5.42 -14.92 42.91
C THR A 115 5.97 -13.84 41.99
N VAL A 116 6.17 -14.16 40.70
CA VAL A 116 6.66 -13.17 39.72
C VAL A 116 5.53 -12.22 39.36
N ASP A 117 5.79 -10.92 39.49
CA ASP A 117 4.89 -9.89 39.01
C ASP A 117 5.04 -9.69 37.51
N THR A 118 3.91 -9.57 36.80
CA THR A 118 3.89 -9.20 35.39
C THR A 118 2.87 -8.12 35.10
N PRO A 119 3.07 -7.32 34.04
CA PRO A 119 2.11 -6.31 33.65
C PRO A 119 0.75 -6.91 33.30
N ALA A 120 -0.32 -6.17 33.61
CA ALA A 120 -1.65 -6.49 33.14
C ALA A 120 -1.70 -6.50 31.60
N ALA A 121 -2.45 -7.44 31.04
CA ALA A 121 -2.76 -7.47 29.62
C ALA A 121 -4.00 -6.61 29.35
N SER A 122 -3.98 -5.89 28.23
CA SER A 122 -5.14 -5.13 27.75
C SER A 122 -6.31 -6.06 27.39
N ALA A 123 -7.52 -5.50 27.35
CA ALA A 123 -8.72 -6.27 26.99
C ALA A 123 -8.62 -6.80 25.55
N GLU A 124 -8.06 -5.99 24.65
CA GLU A 124 -7.84 -6.29 23.24
C GLU A 124 -6.87 -7.46 23.07
N LEU A 125 -5.75 -7.45 23.82
CA LEU A 125 -4.77 -8.54 23.79
C LEU A 125 -5.37 -9.84 24.31
N VAL A 126 -6.15 -9.76 25.40
CA VAL A 126 -6.85 -10.94 25.95
C VAL A 126 -7.86 -11.48 24.94
N ALA A 127 -8.61 -10.61 24.25
CA ALA A 127 -9.57 -11.02 23.22
C ALA A 127 -8.87 -11.74 22.05
N VAL A 128 -7.78 -11.16 21.53
CA VAL A 128 -6.98 -11.79 20.47
C VAL A 128 -6.40 -13.14 20.93
N GLN A 129 -5.86 -13.21 22.15
CA GLN A 129 -5.32 -14.45 22.68
C GLN A 129 -6.40 -15.55 22.80
N ARG A 130 -7.64 -15.18 23.16
CA ARG A 130 -8.78 -16.12 23.15
C ARG A 130 -9.08 -16.63 21.76
N THR A 131 -9.10 -15.76 20.75
CA THR A 131 -9.29 -16.16 19.35
C THR A 131 -8.24 -17.18 18.92
N VAL A 132 -6.95 -16.90 19.19
CA VAL A 132 -5.84 -17.80 18.85
C VAL A 132 -6.01 -19.18 19.50
N LEU A 133 -6.41 -19.21 20.77
CA LEU A 133 -6.64 -20.46 21.49
C LEU A 133 -7.86 -21.23 20.97
N ALA A 134 -8.94 -20.52 20.63
CA ALA A 134 -10.11 -21.13 20.02
C ALA A 134 -9.75 -21.82 18.69
N VAL A 135 -8.99 -21.14 17.82
CA VAL A 135 -8.51 -21.71 16.56
C VAL A 135 -7.57 -22.90 16.81
N ALA A 136 -6.66 -22.80 17.78
CA ALA A 136 -5.77 -23.91 18.16
C ALA A 136 -6.53 -25.16 18.64
N LEU A 137 -7.72 -24.96 19.23
CA LEU A 137 -8.62 -26.02 19.67
C LEU A 137 -9.61 -26.48 18.59
N GLY A 138 -9.49 -25.97 17.37
CA GLY A 138 -10.27 -26.41 16.21
C GLY A 138 -11.54 -25.61 15.93
N ALA A 139 -11.72 -24.43 16.54
CA ALA A 139 -12.83 -23.55 16.18
C ALA A 139 -12.74 -23.12 14.70
N SER A 140 -13.91 -22.95 14.07
CA SER A 140 -14.01 -22.39 12.72
C SER A 140 -13.42 -20.98 12.69
N SER A 141 -12.67 -20.68 11.64
CA SER A 141 -11.98 -19.41 11.48
C SER A 141 -12.02 -18.94 10.03
N SER A 142 -11.83 -17.65 9.81
CA SER A 142 -11.70 -17.06 8.49
C SER A 142 -10.39 -16.31 8.34
N VAL A 143 -9.95 -16.20 7.08
CA VAL A 143 -8.87 -15.32 6.66
C VAL A 143 -9.37 -14.53 5.46
N VAL A 144 -9.49 -13.20 5.59
CA VAL A 144 -9.93 -12.31 4.50
C VAL A 144 -11.30 -12.74 3.94
N GLY A 145 -12.28 -12.90 4.84
CA GLY A 145 -13.66 -13.31 4.51
C GLY A 145 -13.86 -14.78 4.12
N ALA A 146 -12.79 -15.54 3.82
CA ALA A 146 -12.90 -16.95 3.46
C ALA A 146 -12.75 -17.84 4.69
N THR A 147 -13.62 -18.86 4.83
CA THR A 147 -13.45 -19.89 5.88
C THR A 147 -12.21 -20.72 5.59
N VAL A 148 -11.38 -20.96 6.61
CA VAL A 148 -10.12 -21.69 6.49
C VAL A 148 -9.94 -22.70 7.61
N THR A 149 -9.06 -23.68 7.38
CA THR A 149 -8.62 -24.63 8.41
C THR A 149 -7.76 -23.92 9.47
N PRO A 150 -7.66 -24.47 10.69
CA PRO A 150 -6.74 -23.94 11.71
C PRO A 150 -5.30 -23.83 11.23
N TRP A 151 -4.83 -24.79 10.42
CA TRP A 151 -3.49 -24.76 9.83
C TRP A 151 -3.29 -23.53 8.93
N GLU A 152 -4.23 -23.27 8.02
CA GLU A 152 -4.20 -22.12 7.13
C GLU A 152 -4.29 -20.79 7.89
N TRP A 153 -5.07 -20.75 8.98
CA TRP A 153 -5.14 -19.58 9.86
C TRP A 153 -3.79 -19.29 10.53
N PHE A 154 -3.14 -20.30 11.13
CA PHE A 154 -1.81 -20.13 11.74
C PHE A 154 -0.72 -19.84 10.70
N HIS A 155 -0.85 -20.38 9.49
CA HIS A 155 0.02 -20.03 8.37
C HIS A 155 -0.14 -18.56 7.98
N GLY A 156 -1.38 -18.06 7.94
CA GLY A 156 -1.71 -16.63 7.80
C GLY A 156 -1.10 -15.77 8.89
N LEU A 157 -1.29 -16.15 10.16
CA LEU A 157 -0.72 -15.46 11.32
C LEU A 157 0.80 -15.34 11.21
N ARG A 158 1.49 -16.44 10.86
CA ARG A 158 2.95 -16.45 10.67
C ARG A 158 3.39 -15.49 9.57
N PHE A 159 2.69 -15.48 8.44
CA PHE A 159 2.99 -14.60 7.31
C PHE A 159 2.80 -13.12 7.67
N VAL A 160 1.67 -12.77 8.28
CA VAL A 160 1.34 -11.39 8.65
C VAL A 160 2.23 -10.88 9.80
N ALA A 161 2.53 -11.71 10.80
CA ALA A 161 3.49 -11.33 11.84
C ALA A 161 4.88 -11.05 11.24
N ALA A 162 5.33 -11.89 10.29
CA ALA A 162 6.60 -11.66 9.62
C ALA A 162 6.62 -10.36 8.81
N LEU A 163 5.52 -10.02 8.13
CA LEU A 163 5.34 -8.73 7.46
C LEU A 163 5.54 -7.56 8.41
N HIS A 164 4.82 -7.57 9.54
CA HIS A 164 4.89 -6.49 10.53
C HIS A 164 6.29 -6.36 11.12
N ARG A 165 6.89 -7.46 11.58
CA ARG A 165 8.26 -7.44 12.15
C ARG A 165 9.29 -6.86 11.17
N MET A 166 9.13 -7.17 9.88
CA MET A 166 10.06 -6.72 8.86
C MET A 166 9.85 -5.25 8.51
N PHE A 167 8.60 -4.81 8.32
CA PHE A 167 8.34 -3.52 7.67
C PHE A 167 7.56 -2.53 8.53
N ALA A 168 6.73 -2.94 9.49
CA ALA A 168 5.84 -2.00 10.19
C ALA A 168 6.62 -0.86 10.88
N PRO A 169 6.27 0.42 10.67
CA PRO A 169 6.85 1.54 11.40
C PRO A 169 6.62 1.43 12.91
N VAL A 170 7.56 1.91 13.72
CA VAL A 170 7.42 1.86 15.20
C VAL A 170 6.25 2.72 15.66
N ASP A 171 6.01 3.87 15.03
CA ASP A 171 4.90 4.76 15.40
C ASP A 171 3.54 4.12 15.10
N PHE A 172 3.42 3.43 13.96
CA PHE A 172 2.24 2.62 13.63
C PHE A 172 1.96 1.54 14.69
N VAL A 173 3.01 0.88 15.22
CA VAL A 173 2.83 -0.11 16.29
C VAL A 173 2.42 0.55 17.61
N ARG A 174 2.96 1.73 17.92
CA ARG A 174 2.62 2.49 19.14
C ARG A 174 1.16 2.95 19.15
N GLU A 175 0.62 3.29 17.99
CA GLU A 175 -0.75 3.77 17.81
C GLU A 175 -1.80 2.64 17.82
N CYS A 176 -1.37 1.37 17.79
CA CYS A 176 -2.26 0.23 17.81
C CYS A 176 -3.05 0.16 19.14
N GLU A 177 -4.37 0.07 19.03
CA GLU A 177 -5.27 0.00 20.19
C GLU A 177 -4.94 -1.21 21.07
N GLY A 178 -4.93 -0.98 22.39
CA GLY A 178 -4.62 -2.02 23.37
C GLY A 178 -3.15 -2.47 23.39
N MET A 179 -2.24 -1.78 22.69
CA MET A 179 -0.80 -2.11 22.69
C MET A 179 -0.13 -1.79 24.04
N PRO A 180 0.39 -2.78 24.79
CA PRO A 180 1.08 -2.52 26.05
C PRO A 180 2.44 -1.82 25.82
N PRO A 181 2.90 -0.91 26.72
CA PRO A 181 4.19 -0.24 26.57
C PRO A 181 5.39 -1.19 26.37
N CYS A 182 5.43 -2.28 27.15
CA CYS A 182 6.48 -3.29 27.02
C CYS A 182 6.46 -4.02 25.66
N ALA A 183 5.29 -4.11 25.00
CA ALA A 183 5.18 -4.69 23.66
C ALA A 183 5.75 -3.73 22.60
N VAL A 184 5.48 -2.42 22.73
CA VAL A 184 6.09 -1.38 21.88
C VAL A 184 7.61 -1.39 22.03
N GLU A 185 8.12 -1.46 23.25
CA GLU A 185 9.55 -1.53 23.53
C GLU A 185 10.19 -2.78 22.92
N ALA A 186 9.61 -3.96 23.16
CA ALA A 186 10.10 -5.22 22.60
C ALA A 186 10.06 -5.24 21.07
N PHE A 187 9.04 -4.63 20.46
CA PHE A 187 8.96 -4.47 19.02
C PHE A 187 10.03 -3.50 18.49
N THR A 188 10.20 -2.35 19.15
CA THR A 188 11.19 -1.32 18.78
C THR A 188 12.62 -1.86 18.85
N GLU A 189 12.95 -2.64 19.88
CA GLU A 189 14.28 -3.24 20.01
C GLU A 189 14.56 -4.24 18.89
N THR A 190 13.56 -5.04 18.53
CA THR A 190 13.65 -5.95 17.38
C THR A 190 13.74 -5.18 16.07
N ALA A 191 13.02 -4.05 15.96
CA ALA A 191 13.03 -3.17 14.80
C ALA A 191 14.42 -2.55 14.55
N ARG A 192 15.14 -2.14 15.59
CA ARG A 192 16.51 -1.61 15.47
C ARG A 192 17.48 -2.64 14.89
N ARG A 193 17.21 -3.93 15.09
CA ARG A 193 18.02 -5.06 14.63
C ARG A 193 17.56 -5.63 13.27
N ARG A 194 16.69 -4.93 12.52
CA ARG A 194 16.04 -5.35 11.25
C ARG A 194 16.97 -5.82 10.12
N SER A 195 18.28 -5.63 10.23
CA SER A 195 19.27 -6.00 9.21
C SER A 195 19.80 -7.44 9.30
N THR A 196 19.42 -8.22 10.32
CA THR A 196 19.92 -9.60 10.44
C THR A 196 18.88 -10.62 9.96
N ARG A 197 19.20 -11.32 8.86
CA ARG A 197 18.49 -12.48 8.25
C ARG A 197 18.04 -13.56 9.25
N GLN A 198 18.57 -13.55 10.48
CA GLN A 198 18.26 -14.43 11.59
C GLN A 198 16.95 -14.07 12.34
N ALA A 199 16.53 -12.79 12.33
CA ALA A 199 15.29 -12.33 12.97
C ALA A 199 14.03 -12.86 12.25
N LEU A 200 14.06 -12.92 10.92
CA LEU A 200 12.96 -13.38 10.05
C LEU A 200 12.80 -14.90 10.01
N CYS A 201 13.89 -15.64 10.28
CA CYS A 201 13.90 -17.10 10.30
C CYS A 201 13.50 -17.67 11.67
N SER A 202 13.31 -16.82 12.68
CA SER A 202 12.81 -17.25 13.98
C SER A 202 11.31 -17.54 13.84
N GLY A 203 10.94 -18.83 13.87
CA GLY A 203 9.54 -19.25 13.81
C GLY A 203 8.65 -18.71 14.94
N MET A 204 9.24 -18.03 15.94
CA MET A 204 8.58 -17.56 17.15
C MET A 204 9.03 -16.14 17.53
N PRO A 205 8.13 -15.28 18.04
CA PRO A 205 8.49 -14.03 18.72
C PRO A 205 9.54 -14.26 19.82
N PRO A 206 10.53 -13.37 20.00
CA PRO A 206 11.59 -13.53 20.99
C PRO A 206 11.08 -13.45 22.44
N SER A 207 9.97 -12.74 22.67
CA SER A 207 9.38 -12.58 24.00
C SER A 207 7.85 -12.63 23.98
N ALA A 208 7.22 -12.76 25.15
CA ALA A 208 5.77 -12.66 25.35
C ALA A 208 5.26 -11.26 25.00
N ALA A 209 6.03 -10.22 25.33
CA ALA A 209 5.74 -8.84 24.95
C ALA A 209 5.80 -8.64 23.42
N HIS A 210 6.78 -9.24 22.73
CA HIS A 210 6.82 -9.19 21.28
C HIS A 210 5.68 -10.00 20.64
N ALA A 211 5.34 -11.15 21.23
CA ALA A 211 4.18 -11.94 20.82
C ALA A 211 2.87 -11.14 20.94
N ALA A 212 2.75 -10.30 21.97
CA ALA A 212 1.59 -9.42 22.13
C ALA A 212 1.47 -8.44 20.95
N ALA A 213 2.58 -7.80 20.55
CA ALA A 213 2.60 -6.91 19.39
C ALA A 213 2.20 -7.64 18.10
N ASP A 214 2.79 -8.82 17.84
CA ASP A 214 2.44 -9.61 16.65
C ASP A 214 0.96 -10.01 16.62
N LEU A 215 0.41 -10.41 17.76
CA LEU A 215 -0.98 -10.80 17.88
C LEU A 215 -1.93 -9.64 17.60
N LEU A 216 -1.70 -8.49 18.22
CA LEU A 216 -2.53 -7.29 18.06
C LEU A 216 -2.48 -6.74 16.63
N LEU A 217 -1.33 -6.80 15.97
CA LEU A 217 -1.18 -6.34 14.59
C LEU A 217 -1.75 -7.32 13.57
N ALA A 218 -1.50 -8.62 13.75
CA ALA A 218 -1.83 -9.61 12.73
C ALA A 218 -3.30 -10.05 12.75
N THR A 219 -3.92 -10.12 13.94
CA THR A 219 -5.28 -10.67 14.06
C THR A 219 -6.34 -9.85 13.32
N PRO A 220 -6.33 -8.50 13.35
CA PRO A 220 -7.24 -7.69 12.53
C PRO A 220 -7.08 -7.95 11.02
N VAL A 221 -5.84 -8.12 10.54
CA VAL A 221 -5.58 -8.43 9.11
C VAL A 221 -6.16 -9.78 8.70
N LEU A 222 -6.07 -10.79 9.58
CA LEU A 222 -6.70 -12.08 9.33
C LEU A 222 -8.23 -11.98 9.37
N ALA A 223 -8.76 -11.22 10.32
CA ALA A 223 -10.19 -11.05 10.55
C ALA A 223 -10.89 -10.13 9.53
N ALA A 224 -10.14 -9.46 8.64
CA ALA A 224 -10.70 -8.61 7.60
C ALA A 224 -11.82 -9.34 6.81
N ALA A 225 -12.92 -8.63 6.57
CA ALA A 225 -14.11 -9.18 5.91
C ALA A 225 -13.87 -9.43 4.41
N ASP A 226 -13.00 -8.63 3.79
CA ASP A 226 -12.70 -8.74 2.36
C ASP A 226 -11.26 -8.31 2.00
N PRO A 227 -10.81 -8.59 0.76
CA PRO A 227 -9.48 -8.21 0.29
C PRO A 227 -9.16 -6.71 0.33
N SER A 228 -10.16 -5.84 0.28
CA SER A 228 -9.98 -4.39 0.31
C SER A 228 -9.72 -3.90 1.73
N GLU A 229 -10.49 -4.36 2.71
CA GLU A 229 -10.21 -4.10 4.13
C GLU A 229 -8.84 -4.63 4.54
N CYS A 230 -8.50 -5.86 4.11
CA CYS A 230 -7.17 -6.44 4.33
C CYS A 230 -6.06 -5.56 3.75
N ALA A 231 -6.29 -4.98 2.57
CA ALA A 231 -5.31 -4.11 1.92
C ALA A 231 -5.13 -2.77 2.64
N GLU A 232 -6.20 -2.17 3.17
CA GLU A 232 -6.13 -0.94 3.97
C GLU A 232 -5.31 -1.18 5.24
N LEU A 233 -5.54 -2.29 5.94
CA LEU A 233 -4.79 -2.64 7.17
C LEU A 233 -3.29 -2.91 6.90
N LEU A 234 -2.94 -3.45 5.74
CA LEU A 234 -1.54 -3.72 5.35
C LEU A 234 -0.86 -2.51 4.67
N LEU A 235 -1.58 -1.42 4.43
CA LEU A 235 -1.07 -0.28 3.68
C LEU A 235 0.15 0.40 4.34
N PRO A 236 0.17 0.65 5.68
CA PRO A 236 1.33 1.27 6.34
C PRO A 236 2.58 0.39 6.27
N VAL A 237 2.40 -0.93 6.40
CA VAL A 237 3.47 -1.93 6.30
C VAL A 237 4.06 -1.95 4.89
N ALA A 238 3.20 -1.89 3.87
CA ALA A 238 3.65 -1.79 2.49
C ALA A 238 4.37 -0.46 2.21
N GLN A 239 3.90 0.68 2.75
CA GLN A 239 4.56 2.00 2.59
C GLN A 239 6.00 1.94 3.09
N ALA A 240 6.20 1.42 4.30
CA ALA A 240 7.51 1.26 4.89
C ALA A 240 8.41 0.28 4.11
N GLU A 241 7.87 -0.80 3.54
CA GLU A 241 8.63 -1.68 2.64
C GLU A 241 9.16 -0.89 1.43
N ALA A 242 8.33 -0.04 0.83
CA ALA A 242 8.70 0.73 -0.36
C ALA A 242 9.81 1.75 -0.07
N GLU A 243 9.71 2.49 1.04
CA GLU A 243 10.72 3.44 1.49
C GLU A 243 12.07 2.74 1.76
N LEU A 244 12.02 1.56 2.40
CA LEU A 244 13.19 0.73 2.63
C LEU A 244 13.84 0.27 1.32
N LEU A 245 13.05 -0.15 0.33
CA LEU A 245 13.56 -0.59 -0.98
C LEU A 245 14.06 0.58 -1.85
N ALA A 246 13.55 1.79 -1.66
CA ALA A 246 14.01 2.99 -2.37
C ALA A 246 15.41 3.43 -1.89
N THR A 247 15.71 3.23 -0.60
CA THR A 247 16.97 3.66 0.03
C THR A 247 18.09 2.61 -0.06
N HIS A 248 17.78 1.35 -0.40
CA HIS A 248 18.75 0.26 -0.48
C HIS A 248 19.14 -0.14 -1.91
N VAL A 249 20.43 -0.39 -2.13
CA VAL A 249 20.98 -0.91 -3.40
C VAL A 249 20.51 -2.36 -3.66
N ASP A 250 20.28 -3.15 -2.60
CA ASP A 250 19.76 -4.51 -2.71
C ASP A 250 18.23 -4.54 -2.68
N ARG A 251 17.63 -4.82 -3.84
CA ARG A 251 16.17 -4.93 -4.04
C ARG A 251 15.63 -6.37 -3.89
N ARG A 252 16.42 -7.31 -3.35
CA ARG A 252 15.95 -8.68 -3.15
C ARG A 252 14.77 -8.72 -2.18
N ASP A 253 13.84 -9.62 -2.49
CA ASP A 253 12.68 -9.90 -1.65
C ASP A 253 13.14 -10.38 -0.27
N ARG A 254 12.95 -9.57 0.78
CA ARG A 254 13.38 -9.89 2.15
C ARG A 254 12.52 -10.96 2.81
N MET A 255 11.34 -11.26 2.24
CA MET A 255 10.42 -12.29 2.71
C MET A 255 10.57 -13.64 2.00
N TRP A 256 11.64 -13.83 1.21
CA TRP A 256 11.84 -15.05 0.42
C TRP A 256 11.89 -16.37 1.24
N THR A 257 12.11 -16.30 2.56
CA THR A 257 12.11 -17.47 3.47
C THR A 257 10.77 -17.73 4.17
N VAL A 258 9.78 -16.86 3.97
CA VAL A 258 8.48 -16.96 4.63
C VAL A 258 7.48 -17.55 3.64
N ASP A 259 6.90 -18.68 4.03
CA ASP A 259 5.83 -19.33 3.24
C ASP A 259 4.64 -18.39 3.11
N ARG A 260 4.03 -18.36 1.92
CA ARG A 260 3.03 -17.37 1.54
C ARG A 260 1.65 -18.03 1.41
N PRO A 261 0.69 -17.76 2.31
CA PRO A 261 -0.68 -18.22 2.19
C PRO A 261 -1.32 -17.63 0.93
N GLU A 262 -2.00 -18.43 0.12
CA GLU A 262 -2.46 -17.99 -1.20
C GLU A 262 -3.40 -16.77 -1.16
N SER A 263 -4.35 -16.74 -0.22
CA SER A 263 -5.28 -15.62 -0.04
C SER A 263 -4.57 -14.31 0.26
N LEU A 264 -3.67 -14.33 1.25
CA LEU A 264 -2.88 -13.16 1.67
C LEU A 264 -1.80 -12.78 0.68
N ASP A 265 -1.19 -13.74 -0.01
CA ASP A 265 -0.19 -13.50 -1.06
C ASP A 265 -0.80 -12.81 -2.27
N ARG A 266 -2.03 -13.16 -2.66
CA ARG A 266 -2.75 -12.45 -3.71
C ARG A 266 -2.99 -10.99 -3.34
N VAL A 267 -3.45 -10.70 -2.11
CA VAL A 267 -3.64 -9.34 -1.60
C VAL A 267 -2.31 -8.59 -1.53
N TRP A 268 -1.29 -9.19 -0.92
CA TRP A 268 0.04 -8.60 -0.79
C TRP A 268 0.69 -8.30 -2.14
N ARG A 269 0.62 -9.24 -3.09
CA ARG A 269 1.07 -9.00 -4.47
C ARG A 269 0.22 -7.95 -5.16
N ALA A 270 -1.08 -7.85 -4.90
CA ALA A 270 -1.92 -6.79 -5.46
C ALA A 270 -1.48 -5.42 -4.93
N ILE A 271 -1.21 -5.28 -3.64
CA ILE A 271 -0.65 -4.06 -3.02
C ILE A 271 0.74 -3.73 -3.62
N ARG A 272 1.62 -4.72 -3.79
CA ARG A 272 2.95 -4.51 -4.40
C ARG A 272 2.89 -4.21 -5.89
N ARG A 273 1.99 -4.85 -6.65
CA ARG A 273 1.80 -4.66 -8.10
C ARG A 273 1.09 -3.37 -8.42
N SER A 274 0.10 -2.96 -7.62
CA SER A 274 -0.50 -1.63 -7.73
C SER A 274 0.56 -0.54 -7.52
N ARG A 275 1.65 -0.84 -6.80
CA ARG A 275 2.78 0.07 -6.58
C ARG A 275 3.84 0.07 -7.66
N HIS A 276 4.14 -1.08 -8.29
CA HIS A 276 4.92 -1.08 -9.54
C HIS A 276 4.15 -0.47 -10.74
N ARG A 277 2.84 -0.17 -10.59
CA ARG A 277 1.99 0.40 -11.64
C ARG A 277 1.22 1.68 -11.28
N GLY A 278 1.34 2.26 -10.08
CA GLY A 278 0.54 3.46 -9.77
C GLY A 278 0.53 4.13 -8.38
N PHE A 279 1.22 3.69 -7.33
CA PHE A 279 1.12 4.35 -6.02
C PHE A 279 2.53 4.43 -5.39
N ASP A 280 3.20 5.56 -5.20
CA ASP A 280 2.75 6.87 -4.74
C ASP A 280 2.10 6.82 -3.34
N PRO A 281 2.85 7.10 -2.24
CA PRO A 281 2.33 7.22 -0.87
C PRO A 281 1.19 8.25 -0.67
N ALA A 282 0.79 9.03 -1.68
CA ALA A 282 -0.23 10.06 -1.60
C ALA A 282 -1.63 9.66 -2.09
N VAL A 283 -1.98 8.37 -2.19
CA VAL A 283 -3.42 8.03 -2.17
C VAL A 283 -3.90 7.95 -0.74
N ARG A 284 -3.99 9.14 -0.19
CA ARG A 284 -5.11 9.52 0.62
C ARG A 284 -6.36 9.23 -0.24
N ARG A 285 -7.32 8.44 0.26
CA ARG A 285 -8.71 8.68 -0.12
C ARG A 285 -9.01 10.10 0.35
N VAL A 286 -8.81 11.10 -0.51
CA VAL A 286 -9.15 12.47 -0.15
C VAL A 286 -10.68 12.49 0.02
N PRO A 287 -11.19 13.07 1.13
CA PRO A 287 -12.60 13.04 1.46
C PRO A 287 -13.41 13.54 0.26
N ARG A 288 -14.59 12.94 0.06
CA ARG A 288 -15.65 13.53 -0.74
C ARG A 288 -15.85 14.98 -0.25
N SER A 289 -15.19 15.95 -0.86
CA SER A 289 -15.82 17.26 -0.94
C SER A 289 -17.13 16.99 -1.66
N ARG A 290 -18.24 17.52 -1.14
CA ARG A 290 -19.56 17.32 -1.74
C ARG A 290 -19.53 17.61 -3.24
N ALA A 291 -18.70 18.60 -3.63
CA ALA A 291 -18.36 18.97 -4.99
C ALA A 291 -17.66 17.85 -5.83
N ALA A 292 -16.62 17.18 -5.32
CA ALA A 292 -15.92 16.13 -6.07
C ALA A 292 -16.77 14.87 -6.31
N ALA A 293 -17.81 14.65 -5.50
CA ALA A 293 -18.78 13.56 -5.71
C ALA A 293 -19.70 13.80 -6.92
N GLU A 294 -19.82 15.04 -7.40
CA GLU A 294 -20.68 15.41 -8.53
C GLU A 294 -19.97 15.31 -9.89
N LEU A 295 -18.63 15.18 -9.88
CA LEU A 295 -17.85 15.07 -11.11
C LEU A 295 -17.81 13.63 -11.64
N GLN A 296 -17.90 13.52 -12.96
CA GLN A 296 -17.62 12.31 -13.72
C GLN A 296 -16.44 12.59 -14.65
N VAL A 297 -15.87 11.53 -15.23
CA VAL A 297 -14.74 11.63 -16.17
C VAL A 297 -15.02 12.60 -17.32
N ARG A 298 -16.27 12.64 -17.81
CA ARG A 298 -16.71 13.55 -18.88
C ARG A 298 -16.57 15.04 -18.54
N HIS A 299 -16.52 15.38 -17.26
CA HIS A 299 -16.34 16.75 -16.77
C HIS A 299 -14.87 17.14 -16.61
N ILE A 300 -13.92 16.22 -16.87
CA ILE A 300 -12.49 16.51 -16.80
C ILE A 300 -11.99 16.92 -18.19
N PRO A 301 -11.34 18.10 -18.32
CA PRO A 301 -10.74 18.52 -19.59
C PRO A 301 -9.54 17.62 -19.94
N GLN A 302 -9.16 17.55 -21.21
CA GLN A 302 -7.91 16.83 -21.58
C GLN A 302 -6.66 17.63 -21.17
N LEU A 303 -6.79 18.96 -21.09
CA LEU A 303 -5.82 19.89 -20.56
C LEU A 303 -6.49 20.79 -19.53
N VAL A 304 -6.09 20.66 -18.26
CA VAL A 304 -6.41 21.64 -17.20
C VAL A 304 -6.11 23.05 -17.67
N ASP A 305 -6.85 24.05 -17.19
CA ASP A 305 -6.61 25.45 -17.54
C ASP A 305 -5.14 25.87 -17.29
N ALA A 306 -4.63 26.75 -18.16
CA ALA A 306 -3.23 27.18 -18.09
C ALA A 306 -2.94 27.95 -16.79
N ALA A 307 -3.85 28.84 -16.37
CA ALA A 307 -3.70 29.62 -15.15
C ALA A 307 -3.72 28.71 -13.92
N ASP A 308 -4.64 27.74 -13.87
CA ASP A 308 -4.69 26.74 -12.79
C ASP A 308 -3.38 25.94 -12.72
N CYS A 309 -2.84 25.51 -13.86
CA CYS A 309 -1.60 24.73 -13.88
C CYS A 309 -0.39 25.55 -13.42
N VAL A 310 -0.27 26.79 -13.87
CA VAL A 310 0.83 27.69 -13.49
C VAL A 310 0.74 28.04 -12.00
N GLU A 311 -0.45 28.31 -11.49
CA GLU A 311 -0.68 28.63 -10.08
C GLU A 311 -0.40 27.44 -9.16
N LEU A 312 -0.90 26.25 -9.50
CA LEU A 312 -0.88 25.10 -8.59
C LEU A 312 0.40 24.25 -8.68
N VAL A 313 1.03 24.20 -9.85
CA VAL A 313 2.21 23.34 -10.09
C VAL A 313 3.45 24.16 -10.44
N GLY A 314 3.28 25.30 -11.13
CA GLY A 314 4.39 26.11 -11.60
C GLY A 314 5.16 25.48 -12.77
N PRO A 315 6.25 26.12 -13.22
CA PRO A 315 7.07 25.62 -14.33
C PRO A 315 7.91 24.40 -13.90
N VAL A 316 7.92 23.36 -14.74
CA VAL A 316 8.74 22.15 -14.53
C VAL A 316 9.88 22.12 -15.55
N VAL A 317 11.12 22.02 -15.09
CA VAL A 317 12.31 22.05 -15.95
C VAL A 317 12.33 20.82 -16.86
N GLY A 318 12.57 21.06 -18.16
CA GLY A 318 12.66 19.99 -19.17
C GLY A 318 11.32 19.39 -19.58
N VAL A 319 10.19 19.97 -19.14
CA VAL A 319 8.84 19.54 -19.49
C VAL A 319 8.04 20.74 -19.99
N THR A 320 7.31 20.58 -21.09
CA THR A 320 6.43 21.65 -21.59
C THR A 320 5.21 21.80 -20.67
N GLU A 321 4.68 23.01 -20.48
CA GLU A 321 3.43 23.27 -19.75
C GLU A 321 2.30 22.33 -20.19
N GLN A 322 2.13 22.12 -21.50
CA GLN A 322 1.10 21.24 -22.06
C GLN A 322 1.20 19.77 -21.59
N THR A 323 2.38 19.32 -21.18
CA THR A 323 2.59 17.97 -20.64
C THR A 323 2.22 17.93 -19.16
N VAL A 324 2.53 18.98 -18.40
CA VAL A 324 2.12 19.12 -16.99
C VAL A 324 0.59 19.20 -16.89
N ARG A 325 -0.06 19.98 -17.77
CA ARG A 325 -1.52 20.08 -17.85
C ARG A 325 -2.22 18.75 -18.14
N ARG A 326 -1.64 17.93 -19.03
CA ARG A 326 -2.12 16.55 -19.27
C ARG A 326 -1.95 15.67 -18.05
N MET A 327 -0.79 15.75 -17.40
CA MET A 327 -0.52 14.98 -16.18
C MET A 327 -1.53 15.31 -15.08
N LEU A 328 -1.84 16.60 -14.90
CA LEU A 328 -2.81 17.07 -13.92
C LEU A 328 -4.25 16.62 -14.26
N SER A 329 -4.62 16.63 -15.55
CA SER A 329 -5.91 16.10 -16.03
C SER A 329 -6.00 14.58 -15.77
N ALA A 330 -4.94 13.84 -16.09
CA ALA A 330 -4.86 12.41 -15.83
C ALA A 330 -4.91 12.11 -14.32
N ALA A 331 -4.30 12.96 -13.47
CA ALA A 331 -4.40 12.84 -12.02
C ALA A 331 -5.85 13.01 -11.55
N CYS A 332 -6.61 13.98 -12.08
CA CYS A 332 -8.05 14.10 -11.79
C CYS A 332 -8.82 12.82 -12.18
N ALA A 333 -8.55 12.25 -13.37
CA ALA A 333 -9.17 10.99 -13.78
C ALA A 333 -8.79 9.80 -12.88
N ARG A 334 -7.58 9.81 -12.30
CA ARG A 334 -7.15 8.83 -11.29
C ARG A 334 -7.88 9.01 -9.96
N LEU A 335 -8.14 10.24 -9.53
CA LEU A 335 -8.99 10.52 -8.36
C LEU A 335 -10.44 10.05 -8.57
N LEU A 336 -10.91 10.00 -9.82
CA LEU A 336 -12.22 9.44 -10.20
C LEU A 336 -12.21 7.91 -10.40
N GLY A 337 -11.08 7.22 -10.19
CA GLY A 337 -11.00 5.76 -10.16
C GLY A 337 -10.19 5.10 -11.28
N ALA A 338 -9.50 5.86 -12.14
CA ALA A 338 -8.58 5.27 -13.11
C ALA A 338 -7.38 4.61 -12.41
N ARG A 339 -7.12 3.33 -12.73
CA ARG A 339 -6.15 2.46 -12.06
C ARG A 339 -4.70 2.63 -12.55
N SER A 340 -4.48 3.36 -13.63
CA SER A 340 -3.16 3.66 -14.18
C SER A 340 -3.17 4.95 -15.00
N TRP A 341 -2.00 5.53 -15.26
CA TRP A 341 -1.86 6.68 -16.17
C TRP A 341 -2.41 6.38 -17.57
N GLN A 342 -2.18 5.17 -18.08
CA GLN A 342 -2.71 4.72 -19.36
C GLN A 342 -4.25 4.65 -19.35
N GLN A 343 -4.85 4.11 -18.29
CA GLN A 343 -6.31 4.07 -18.17
C GLN A 343 -6.88 5.48 -18.03
N ALA A 344 -6.20 6.38 -17.30
CA ALA A 344 -6.60 7.77 -17.16
C ALA A 344 -6.59 8.50 -18.51
N THR A 345 -5.52 8.36 -19.32
CA THR A 345 -5.48 8.97 -20.66
C THR A 345 -6.49 8.35 -21.62
N GLN A 346 -6.81 7.07 -21.48
CA GLN A 346 -7.88 6.42 -22.24
C GLN A 346 -9.26 6.97 -21.86
N TRP A 347 -9.52 7.13 -20.57
CA TRP A 347 -10.76 7.72 -20.04
C TRP A 347 -10.96 9.16 -20.52
N LEU A 348 -9.88 9.91 -20.67
CA LEU A 348 -9.89 11.28 -21.21
C LEU A 348 -9.89 11.34 -22.74
N GLU A 349 -9.94 10.20 -23.45
CA GLU A 349 -9.92 10.14 -24.93
C GLU A 349 -8.70 10.82 -25.56
N MET A 350 -7.52 10.64 -24.96
CA MET A 350 -6.24 11.20 -25.39
C MET A 350 -5.33 10.13 -26.04
N PRO A 351 -5.64 9.64 -27.25
CA PRO A 351 -4.90 8.56 -27.89
C PRO A 351 -3.43 8.96 -28.16
N GLY A 352 -2.50 8.05 -27.88
CA GLY A 352 -1.06 8.25 -28.14
C GLY A 352 -0.31 9.13 -27.12
N HIS A 353 -1.00 9.64 -26.10
CA HIS A 353 -0.38 10.43 -25.03
C HIS A 353 -0.04 9.62 -23.78
N ASP A 354 -0.44 8.35 -23.71
CA ASP A 354 -0.14 7.42 -22.62
C ASP A 354 1.37 7.26 -22.42
N GLY A 355 2.13 7.08 -23.51
CA GLY A 355 3.58 7.00 -23.46
C GLY A 355 4.23 8.30 -22.98
N THR A 356 3.72 9.46 -23.41
CA THR A 356 4.26 10.76 -23.00
C THR A 356 4.01 11.03 -21.52
N VAL A 357 2.79 10.79 -21.04
CA VAL A 357 2.43 10.95 -19.62
C VAL A 357 3.23 9.97 -18.77
N HIS A 358 3.32 8.69 -19.17
CA HIS A 358 4.07 7.68 -18.43
C HIS A 358 5.58 7.97 -18.37
N GLN A 359 6.21 8.31 -19.51
CA GLN A 359 7.65 8.58 -19.57
C GLN A 359 8.04 9.87 -18.83
N ARG A 360 7.17 10.89 -18.83
CA ARG A 360 7.44 12.18 -18.19
C ARG A 360 6.94 12.25 -16.75
N ALA A 361 6.09 11.32 -16.30
CA ALA A 361 5.62 11.25 -14.92
C ALA A 361 6.79 11.24 -13.93
N SER A 362 7.79 10.39 -14.13
CA SER A 362 8.96 10.31 -13.25
C SER A 362 9.76 11.63 -13.18
N LEU A 363 9.85 12.37 -14.29
CA LEU A 363 10.57 13.65 -14.36
C LEU A 363 9.78 14.80 -13.70
N ILE A 364 8.45 14.76 -13.79
CA ILE A 364 7.58 15.72 -13.10
C ILE A 364 7.62 15.43 -11.59
N LEU A 365 7.46 14.16 -11.19
CA LEU A 365 7.47 13.74 -9.79
C LEU A 365 8.84 13.88 -9.09
N SER A 366 9.93 14.04 -9.85
CA SER A 366 11.24 14.38 -9.27
C SER A 366 11.40 15.87 -8.94
N GLN A 367 10.51 16.73 -9.44
CA GLN A 367 10.58 18.20 -9.27
C GLN A 367 9.39 18.76 -8.50
N VAL A 368 8.22 18.13 -8.67
CA VAL A 368 6.99 18.43 -7.94
C VAL A 368 6.80 17.31 -6.95
N THR A 369 6.65 17.65 -5.66
CA THR A 369 6.37 16.61 -4.67
C THR A 369 5.05 15.95 -5.02
N GLU A 370 5.03 14.67 -4.73
CA GLU A 370 3.93 13.81 -5.06
C GLU A 370 2.62 14.27 -4.41
N THR A 371 2.68 14.68 -3.15
CA THR A 371 1.58 15.31 -2.41
C THR A 371 1.08 16.58 -3.09
N ALA A 372 1.97 17.46 -3.55
CA ALA A 372 1.58 18.71 -4.21
C ALA A 372 0.83 18.48 -5.52
N LEU A 373 1.18 17.44 -6.28
CA LEU A 373 0.46 17.08 -7.52
C LEU A 373 -1.00 16.69 -7.24
N TRP A 374 -1.24 15.90 -6.20
CA TRP A 374 -2.60 15.44 -5.85
C TRP A 374 -3.44 16.53 -5.19
N ASP A 375 -2.82 17.38 -4.37
CA ASP A 375 -3.49 18.56 -3.81
C ASP A 375 -3.88 19.55 -4.93
N ALA A 376 -3.01 19.75 -5.92
CA ALA A 376 -3.31 20.50 -7.14
C ALA A 376 -4.48 19.88 -7.90
N ALA A 377 -4.48 18.56 -8.14
CA ALA A 377 -5.57 17.87 -8.83
C ALA A 377 -6.91 18.00 -8.10
N THR A 378 -6.90 17.88 -6.77
CA THR A 378 -8.08 18.06 -5.92
C THR A 378 -8.63 19.50 -6.03
N THR A 379 -7.73 20.49 -6.01
CA THR A 379 -8.09 21.91 -6.15
C THR A 379 -8.69 22.20 -7.52
N VAL A 380 -8.12 21.63 -8.59
CA VAL A 380 -8.67 21.70 -9.94
C VAL A 380 -10.08 21.13 -9.98
N MET A 381 -10.32 19.96 -9.41
CA MET A 381 -11.66 19.37 -9.35
C MET A 381 -12.67 20.29 -8.64
N GLY A 382 -12.27 20.96 -7.55
CA GLY A 382 -13.10 21.98 -6.91
C GLY A 382 -13.46 23.14 -7.86
N ARG A 383 -12.46 23.70 -8.55
CA ARG A 383 -12.66 24.79 -9.52
C ARG A 383 -13.55 24.39 -10.70
N LEU A 384 -13.47 23.14 -11.16
CA LEU A 384 -14.32 22.63 -12.25
C LEU A 384 -15.81 22.60 -11.85
N VAL A 385 -16.10 22.30 -10.57
CA VAL A 385 -17.47 22.35 -10.04
C VAL A 385 -17.96 23.79 -9.97
N GLU A 386 -17.15 24.71 -9.44
CA GLU A 386 -17.48 26.14 -9.36
C GLU A 386 -17.73 26.77 -10.74
N ARG A 387 -17.03 26.30 -11.77
CA ARG A 387 -17.20 26.74 -13.16
C ARG A 387 -18.41 26.11 -13.88
N GLY A 388 -19.17 25.23 -13.21
CA GLY A 388 -20.46 24.73 -13.71
C GLY A 388 -20.42 23.40 -14.47
N GLN A 389 -19.46 22.50 -14.17
CA GLN A 389 -19.45 21.10 -14.64
C GLN A 389 -19.66 20.93 -16.16
N ILE A 390 -18.79 21.55 -16.95
CA ILE A 390 -18.82 21.44 -18.41
C ILE A 390 -18.65 19.97 -18.83
N ASP A 391 -19.54 19.47 -19.70
CA ASP A 391 -19.38 18.15 -20.34
C ASP A 391 -18.41 18.25 -21.52
N TYR A 392 -17.12 18.13 -21.23
CA TYR A 392 -16.07 18.18 -22.23
C TYR A 392 -16.14 17.03 -23.22
N GLN A 393 -16.67 15.86 -22.82
CA GLN A 393 -16.86 14.74 -23.72
C GLN A 393 -17.94 15.05 -24.76
N ALA A 394 -19.10 15.56 -24.32
CA ALA A 394 -20.16 15.99 -25.23
C ALA A 394 -19.68 17.06 -26.21
N ARG A 395 -18.87 18.03 -25.75
CA ARG A 395 -18.27 19.04 -26.64
C ARG A 395 -17.33 18.43 -27.68
N ARG A 396 -16.49 17.46 -27.30
CA ARG A 396 -15.61 16.75 -28.24
C ARG A 396 -16.42 15.96 -29.28
N THR A 397 -17.50 15.31 -28.86
CA THR A 397 -18.41 14.59 -29.76
C THR A 397 -19.12 15.55 -30.71
N ALA A 398 -19.65 16.68 -30.21
CA ALA A 398 -20.31 17.67 -31.04
C ALA A 398 -19.36 18.30 -32.07
N LEU A 399 -18.10 18.55 -31.71
CA LEU A 399 -17.12 19.12 -32.63
C LEU A 399 -16.30 18.08 -33.40
N ALA A 400 -16.70 16.80 -33.40
CA ALA A 400 -15.96 15.72 -34.07
C ALA A 400 -15.82 15.94 -35.59
N ASP A 401 -16.77 16.63 -36.22
CA ASP A 401 -16.77 16.92 -37.66
C ASP A 401 -16.19 18.30 -38.02
N LEU A 402 -15.73 19.09 -37.03
CA LEU A 402 -15.15 20.40 -37.26
C LEU A 402 -13.70 20.26 -37.79
N VAL A 403 -13.59 19.92 -39.08
CA VAL A 403 -12.31 19.76 -39.78
C VAL A 403 -11.82 21.12 -40.30
N GLU A 404 -12.73 21.96 -40.80
CA GLU A 404 -12.45 23.28 -41.37
C GLU A 404 -13.53 24.30 -41.02
N VAL A 405 -13.15 25.57 -40.95
CA VAL A 405 -14.06 26.72 -40.86
C VAL A 405 -14.33 27.25 -42.28
N PRO A 406 -15.55 27.74 -42.61
CA PRO A 406 -15.80 28.40 -43.89
C PRO A 406 -14.79 29.53 -44.15
N TYR A 407 -14.23 29.57 -45.37
CA TYR A 407 -13.20 30.55 -45.70
C TYR A 407 -13.72 31.98 -45.64
N GLU A 408 -14.98 32.20 -46.02
CA GLU A 408 -15.66 33.49 -45.99
C GLU A 408 -15.71 34.05 -44.57
N LEU A 409 -16.02 33.20 -43.59
CA LEU A 409 -16.01 33.57 -42.18
C LEU A 409 -14.60 33.97 -41.72
N LEU A 410 -13.59 33.13 -42.01
CA LEU A 410 -12.22 33.43 -41.62
C LEU A 410 -11.69 34.70 -42.31
N ALA A 411 -12.04 34.94 -43.58
CA ALA A 411 -11.67 36.13 -44.32
C ALA A 411 -12.28 37.40 -43.70
N GLN A 412 -13.56 37.37 -43.33
CA GLN A 412 -14.24 38.49 -42.67
C GLN A 412 -13.63 38.81 -41.30
N ILE A 413 -13.30 37.80 -40.51
CA ILE A 413 -12.57 37.96 -39.24
C ILE A 413 -11.19 38.57 -39.52
N GLY A 414 -10.50 38.08 -40.55
CA GLY A 414 -9.19 38.57 -40.97
C GLY A 414 -9.19 40.06 -41.29
N VAL A 415 -10.15 40.52 -42.09
CA VAL A 415 -10.31 41.94 -42.45
C VAL A 415 -10.57 42.80 -41.21
N ARG A 416 -11.49 42.40 -40.34
CA ARG A 416 -11.85 43.17 -39.14
C ARG A 416 -10.71 43.31 -38.13
N HIS A 417 -9.88 42.28 -38.01
CA HIS A 417 -8.83 42.21 -36.99
C HIS A 417 -7.41 42.38 -37.54
N GLY A 418 -7.26 42.79 -38.80
CA GLY A 418 -5.97 43.03 -39.43
C GLY A 418 -5.10 41.77 -39.56
N MET A 419 -5.72 40.60 -39.70
CA MET A 419 -5.04 39.32 -39.80
C MET A 419 -5.05 38.82 -41.26
N TRP A 420 -3.87 38.47 -41.77
CA TRP A 420 -3.75 37.82 -43.09
C TRP A 420 -4.29 36.38 -43.04
N THR A 421 -5.24 36.09 -43.93
CA THR A 421 -5.95 34.81 -44.01
C THR A 421 -5.83 34.17 -45.39
N SER A 422 -5.88 32.84 -45.42
CA SER A 422 -5.75 32.00 -46.60
C SER A 422 -6.59 30.72 -46.38
N PRO A 423 -7.03 30.04 -47.46
CA PRO A 423 -7.83 28.82 -47.33
C PRO A 423 -7.16 27.74 -46.46
N ARG A 424 -5.82 27.64 -46.50
CA ARG A 424 -5.07 26.69 -45.67
C ARG A 424 -5.17 26.96 -44.17
N GLN A 425 -5.48 28.18 -43.75
CA GLN A 425 -5.65 28.54 -42.34
C GLN A 425 -7.01 28.14 -41.77
N CYS A 426 -8.02 27.80 -42.61
CA CYS A 426 -9.32 27.32 -42.16
C CYS A 426 -9.22 26.08 -41.27
N ARG A 427 -8.31 25.16 -41.61
CA ARG A 427 -7.94 23.99 -40.81
C ARG A 427 -7.36 24.36 -39.45
N HIS A 428 -6.49 25.35 -39.40
CA HIS A 428 -5.86 25.80 -38.16
C HIS A 428 -6.83 26.56 -37.25
N ALA A 429 -7.74 27.34 -37.84
CA ALA A 429 -8.84 27.97 -37.12
C ALA A 429 -9.78 26.92 -36.51
N ALA A 430 -10.19 25.90 -37.28
CA ALA A 430 -11.00 24.79 -36.78
C ALA A 430 -10.34 24.05 -35.62
N ALA A 431 -9.05 23.71 -35.76
CA ALA A 431 -8.29 23.07 -34.69
C ALA A 431 -8.14 23.94 -33.44
N TRP A 432 -7.98 25.25 -33.61
CA TRP A 432 -7.95 26.20 -32.49
C TRP A 432 -9.28 26.27 -31.76
N ILE A 433 -10.40 26.39 -32.50
CA ILE A 433 -11.76 26.38 -31.94
C ILE A 433 -12.00 25.10 -31.15
N TRP A 434 -11.68 23.95 -31.73
CA TRP A 434 -11.83 22.66 -31.08
C TRP A 434 -11.05 22.61 -29.76
N ALA A 435 -9.78 23.05 -29.76
CA ALA A 435 -8.93 23.04 -28.58
C ALA A 435 -9.44 23.98 -27.48
N GLU A 436 -9.88 25.18 -27.86
CA GLU A 436 -10.39 26.20 -26.95
C GLU A 436 -11.68 25.74 -26.25
N ILE A 437 -12.60 25.15 -27.01
CA ILE A 437 -13.94 24.77 -26.52
C ILE A 437 -13.92 23.47 -25.70
N THR A 438 -13.09 22.51 -26.13
CA THR A 438 -13.02 21.18 -25.51
C THR A 438 -11.93 21.07 -24.44
N SER A 439 -11.12 22.12 -24.28
CA SER A 439 -9.87 22.09 -23.51
C SER A 439 -9.00 20.90 -23.92
N GLY A 440 -8.98 20.62 -25.23
CA GLY A 440 -8.28 19.52 -25.87
C GLY A 440 -6.84 19.87 -26.26
N ASP A 441 -5.99 18.87 -26.46
CA ASP A 441 -4.72 19.11 -27.14
C ASP A 441 -4.99 19.42 -28.61
N LEU A 442 -4.63 20.61 -29.06
CA LEU A 442 -4.85 21.04 -30.43
C LEU A 442 -4.32 20.06 -31.49
N ARG A 443 -3.31 19.24 -31.18
CA ARG A 443 -2.81 18.16 -32.08
C ARG A 443 -3.81 17.01 -32.27
N ASP A 444 -4.72 16.83 -31.35
CA ASP A 444 -5.73 15.78 -31.36
C ASP A 444 -7.04 16.22 -32.02
N ALA A 445 -7.10 17.48 -32.48
CA ALA A 445 -8.25 18.04 -33.19
C ALA A 445 -8.59 17.21 -34.45
N PRO A 446 -9.87 17.06 -34.80
CA PRO A 446 -10.31 16.24 -35.93
C PRO A 446 -9.60 16.55 -37.24
N THR A 447 -9.31 17.83 -37.47
CA THR A 447 -8.55 18.33 -38.62
C THR A 447 -7.24 17.60 -38.87
N TYR A 448 -6.57 17.12 -37.81
CA TYR A 448 -5.26 16.48 -37.89
C TYR A 448 -5.30 14.95 -37.80
N ARG A 449 -6.49 14.34 -37.71
CA ARG A 449 -6.66 12.88 -37.64
C ARG A 449 -6.67 12.19 -39.02
N CYS A 450 -6.63 12.95 -40.12
CA CYS A 450 -6.66 12.41 -41.48
C CYS A 450 -5.30 11.76 -41.86
N PRO A 451 -5.26 10.50 -42.38
CA PRO A 451 -4.02 9.77 -42.68
C PRO A 451 -3.12 10.36 -43.77
N ALA A 452 -3.61 11.33 -44.54
CA ALA A 452 -2.89 11.93 -45.67
C ALA A 452 -1.57 12.63 -45.27
N GLU A 453 -1.37 12.95 -43.99
CA GLU A 453 -0.17 13.65 -43.47
C GLU A 453 0.81 12.70 -42.75
N SER A 454 0.95 11.46 -43.23
CA SER A 454 1.80 10.42 -42.62
C SER A 454 3.28 10.48 -43.05
N HIS A 455 3.70 11.45 -43.87
CA HIS A 455 5.10 11.68 -44.23
C HIS A 455 5.75 12.77 -43.36
N GLY A 456 6.96 12.51 -42.85
CA GLY A 456 7.63 13.33 -41.81
C GLY A 456 7.83 14.82 -42.17
N ASP A 457 8.04 15.11 -43.46
CA ASP A 457 8.22 16.47 -43.96
C ASP A 457 6.92 17.30 -43.93
N GLU A 458 5.79 16.68 -44.25
CA GLU A 458 4.48 17.34 -44.24
C GLU A 458 4.03 17.65 -42.81
N ARG A 459 4.25 16.74 -41.86
CA ARG A 459 4.03 17.00 -40.42
C ARG A 459 4.82 18.20 -39.91
N THR A 460 6.08 18.33 -40.33
CA THR A 460 6.94 19.43 -39.90
C THR A 460 6.46 20.77 -40.46
N ARG A 461 6.08 20.81 -41.75
CA ARG A 461 5.51 21.99 -42.41
C ARG A 461 4.15 22.39 -41.82
N ALA A 462 3.26 21.43 -41.57
CA ALA A 462 1.96 21.64 -40.93
C ALA A 462 2.12 22.21 -39.50
N SER A 463 3.10 21.72 -38.74
CA SER A 463 3.44 22.25 -37.40
C SER A 463 3.95 23.70 -37.44
N ALA A 464 4.77 24.06 -38.44
CA ALA A 464 5.24 25.43 -38.63
C ALA A 464 4.14 26.38 -39.12
N ALA A 465 3.27 25.93 -40.02
CA ALA A 465 2.11 26.69 -40.50
C ALA A 465 1.12 26.99 -39.36
N ARG A 466 0.80 25.97 -38.56
CA ARG A 466 -0.01 26.12 -37.35
C ARG A 466 0.57 27.15 -36.39
N ARG A 467 1.86 27.02 -36.04
CA ARG A 467 2.50 27.96 -35.10
C ARG A 467 2.39 29.40 -35.59
N ARG A 468 2.63 29.63 -36.89
CA ARG A 468 2.47 30.95 -37.51
C ARG A 468 1.04 31.50 -37.44
N PHE A 469 0.03 30.64 -37.63
CA PHE A 469 -1.36 31.05 -37.44
C PHE A 469 -1.62 31.49 -36.00
N LEU A 470 -1.24 30.68 -35.02
CA LEU A 470 -1.44 30.99 -33.59
C LEU A 470 -0.74 32.28 -33.16
N THR A 471 0.49 32.54 -33.65
CA THR A 471 1.21 33.79 -33.34
C THR A 471 0.58 35.04 -33.95
N ARG A 472 -0.24 34.89 -35.00
CA ARG A 472 -0.91 36.00 -35.69
C ARG A 472 -2.36 36.19 -35.25
N LEU A 473 -2.89 35.25 -34.45
CA LEU A 473 -4.27 35.30 -33.99
C LEU A 473 -4.40 36.40 -32.93
N THR A 474 -5.10 37.48 -33.28
CA THR A 474 -5.33 38.59 -32.37
C THR A 474 -6.40 38.23 -31.34
N PRO A 475 -6.45 38.90 -30.16
CA PRO A 475 -7.49 38.64 -29.15
C PRO A 475 -8.91 38.85 -29.68
N GLY A 476 -9.11 39.80 -30.61
CA GLY A 476 -10.40 40.03 -31.25
C GLY A 476 -10.81 38.90 -32.17
N ALA A 477 -9.89 38.43 -33.03
CA ALA A 477 -10.14 37.29 -33.91
C ALA A 477 -10.38 35.99 -33.12
N ALA A 478 -9.64 35.78 -32.02
CA ALA A 478 -9.82 34.65 -31.13
C ALA A 478 -11.23 34.63 -30.51
N ARG A 479 -11.73 35.79 -30.04
CA ARG A 479 -13.10 35.88 -29.50
C ARG A 479 -14.15 35.50 -30.54
N GLU A 480 -14.06 36.04 -31.75
CA GLU A 480 -15.05 35.73 -32.79
C GLU A 480 -15.01 34.28 -33.26
N LEU A 481 -13.81 33.67 -33.37
CA LEU A 481 -13.69 32.25 -33.66
C LEU A 481 -14.29 31.39 -32.53
N ARG A 482 -14.11 31.80 -31.27
CA ARG A 482 -14.70 31.14 -30.11
C ARG A 482 -16.23 31.23 -30.16
N ASP A 483 -16.77 32.41 -30.44
CA ASP A 483 -18.21 32.65 -30.55
C ASP A 483 -18.83 31.77 -31.65
N TYR A 484 -18.20 31.72 -32.83
CA TYR A 484 -18.61 30.79 -33.89
C TYR A 484 -18.60 29.32 -33.43
N GLY A 485 -17.56 28.90 -32.72
CA GLY A 485 -17.52 27.54 -32.19
C GLY A 485 -18.61 27.25 -31.14
N ILE A 486 -18.98 28.24 -30.32
CA ILE A 486 -20.10 28.14 -29.39
C ILE A 486 -21.43 28.04 -30.17
N GLU A 487 -21.61 28.81 -31.23
CA GLU A 487 -22.79 28.70 -32.11
C GLU A 487 -22.90 27.29 -32.71
N VAL A 488 -21.79 26.71 -33.16
CA VAL A 488 -21.75 25.32 -33.66
C VAL A 488 -22.13 24.31 -32.56
N LEU A 489 -21.67 24.50 -31.32
CA LEU A 489 -22.08 23.64 -30.19
C LEU A 489 -23.57 23.75 -29.87
N VAL A 490 -24.08 24.98 -29.79
CA VAL A 490 -25.50 25.27 -29.50
C VAL A 490 -26.38 24.68 -30.60
N GLY A 491 -25.99 24.79 -31.86
CA GLY A 491 -26.66 24.16 -32.99
C GLY A 491 -26.72 22.63 -32.92
N LYS A 492 -25.83 22.00 -32.14
CA LYS A 492 -25.81 20.56 -31.85
C LYS A 492 -26.40 20.20 -30.47
N GLY A 493 -27.02 21.16 -29.78
CA GLY A 493 -27.67 20.94 -28.48
C GLY A 493 -26.73 20.74 -27.30
N VAL A 494 -25.46 21.15 -27.41
CA VAL A 494 -24.44 21.05 -26.35
C VAL A 494 -24.10 22.44 -25.81
N ARG A 495 -23.93 22.55 -24.48
CA ARG A 495 -23.61 23.79 -23.78
C ARG A 495 -22.13 23.99 -23.54
#